data_AF-E7N3P3-F1
#
_entry.id   AF-E7N3P3-F1
#
_cell.length_a   1.000
_cell.length_b   1.000
_cell.length_c   1.000
_cell.angle_alpha   90.00
_cell.angle_beta   90.00
_cell.angle_gamma   90.00
#
_symmetry.space_group_name_H-M   'P 1'
#
loop_
_entity.id
_entity.type
_entity.pdbx_description
1 polymer ?
#
loop_
_entity_poly.entity_id
_entity_poly.type
_entity_poly.pdbx_seq_one_letter_code
_entity_poly.pdbx_strand_id
1 'polypeptide(L)'
;MNTEEKRVHEARIMEQMIAIYCRGKGHAGRTSAAYGITALCPDCRRLLDYALSRVEGCPRMDIKSFCSVCPVHCYSKDMRAQVRDVMRYSGPRMLLHHPLTTLRHMWIDFNARRREKKGVPHA
;
A
#
# COMPACT_ATOMS: atom_id res chain seq x y z
N MET A 1 -14.43 -13.14 -3.68
CA MET A 1 -13.40 -12.34 -4.37
C MET A 1 -12.25 -13.27 -4.65
N ASN A 2 -11.98 -13.50 -5.94
CA ASN A 2 -10.91 -14.36 -6.40
C ASN A 2 -9.53 -13.70 -6.14
N THR A 3 -8.48 -14.51 -6.16
CA THR A 3 -7.10 -14.05 -5.93
C THR A 3 -6.70 -12.94 -6.91
N GLU A 4 -7.10 -13.04 -8.17
CA GLU A 4 -6.78 -12.04 -9.20
C GLU A 4 -7.51 -10.71 -8.96
N GLU A 5 -8.79 -10.75 -8.62
CA GLU A 5 -9.54 -9.55 -8.23
C GLU A 5 -8.90 -8.84 -7.03
N LYS A 6 -8.33 -9.61 -6.11
CA LYS A 6 -7.60 -9.09 -4.95
C LYS A 6 -6.28 -8.44 -5.31
N ARG A 7 -5.55 -8.98 -6.30
CA ARG A 7 -4.36 -8.33 -6.85
C ARG A 7 -4.70 -6.97 -7.45
N VAL A 8 -5.72 -6.93 -8.31
CA VAL A 8 -6.19 -5.70 -8.95
C VAL A 8 -6.67 -4.68 -7.91
N HIS A 9 -7.40 -5.14 -6.89
CA HIS A 9 -7.87 -4.25 -5.82
C HIS A 9 -6.72 -3.66 -4.99
N GLU A 10 -5.78 -4.49 -4.56
CA GLU A 10 -4.60 -4.02 -3.81
C GLU A 10 -3.72 -3.07 -4.65
N ALA A 11 -3.53 -3.38 -5.94
CA ALA A 11 -2.81 -2.54 -6.89
C ALA A 11 -3.45 -1.14 -7.00
N ARG A 12 -4.78 -1.07 -7.17
CA ARG A 12 -5.52 0.20 -7.23
C ARG A 12 -5.43 1.00 -5.94
N ILE A 13 -5.50 0.34 -4.78
CA ILE A 13 -5.32 1.01 -3.48
C ILE A 13 -3.91 1.60 -3.39
N MET A 14 -2.88 0.82 -3.73
CA MET A 14 -1.50 1.29 -3.71
C MET A 14 -1.29 2.49 -4.63
N GLU A 15 -1.85 2.47 -5.84
CA GLU A 15 -1.83 3.59 -6.77
C GLU A 15 -2.46 4.85 -6.16
N GLN A 16 -3.67 4.75 -5.62
CA GLN A 16 -4.35 5.89 -5.00
C GLN A 16 -3.57 6.44 -3.81
N MET A 17 -3.02 5.57 -2.97
CA MET A 17 -2.23 5.95 -1.81
C MET A 17 -0.97 6.73 -2.21
N ILE A 18 -0.27 6.27 -3.25
CA ILE A 18 0.92 6.94 -3.79
C ILE A 18 0.55 8.25 -4.48
N ALA A 19 -0.58 8.31 -5.18
CA ALA A 19 -1.10 9.53 -5.80
C ALA A 19 -1.39 10.62 -4.77
N ILE A 20 -2.08 10.27 -3.68
CA ILE A 20 -2.36 11.19 -2.56
C ILE A 20 -1.05 11.68 -1.93
N TYR A 21 -0.09 10.78 -1.72
CA TYR A 21 1.22 11.12 -1.18
C TYR A 21 1.97 12.10 -2.07
N CYS A 22 2.14 11.77 -3.36
CA CYS A 22 2.84 12.59 -4.34
C CYS A 22 2.20 13.98 -4.47
N ARG A 23 0.86 14.03 -4.50
CA ARG A 23 0.13 15.29 -4.60
C ARG A 23 0.30 16.14 -3.34
N GLY A 24 0.11 15.53 -2.18
CA GLY A 24 0.12 16.20 -0.90
C GLY A 24 1.50 16.67 -0.43
N LYS A 25 2.58 15.99 -0.83
CA LYS A 25 3.96 16.39 -0.54
C LYS A 25 4.52 17.48 -1.45
N GLY A 26 3.75 17.94 -2.44
CA GLY A 26 4.21 19.03 -3.30
C GLY A 26 5.35 18.64 -4.24
N HIS A 27 5.55 17.33 -4.52
CA HIS A 27 6.66 16.90 -5.39
C HIS A 27 6.57 17.57 -6.76
N ALA A 28 7.70 18.14 -7.21
CA ALA A 28 7.86 18.75 -8.53
C ALA A 28 8.01 17.67 -9.62
N GLY A 29 7.80 18.07 -10.88
CA GLY A 29 8.00 17.16 -12.03
C GLY A 29 6.93 16.06 -12.16
N ARG A 30 5.72 16.30 -11.66
CA ARG A 30 4.57 15.42 -11.95
C ARG A 30 4.25 15.55 -13.43
N THR A 31 4.19 14.43 -14.13
CA THR A 31 3.72 14.43 -15.52
C THR A 31 2.25 14.86 -15.56
N SER A 32 1.83 15.48 -16.67
CA SER A 32 0.42 15.66 -16.94
C SER A 32 -0.25 14.28 -16.92
N ALA A 33 -1.40 14.18 -16.24
CA ALA A 33 -2.19 12.97 -16.25
C ALA A 33 -2.60 12.69 -17.70
N ALA A 34 -1.96 11.72 -18.34
CA ALA A 34 -2.41 11.21 -19.63
C ALA A 34 -3.63 10.32 -19.39
N TYR A 35 -4.46 10.13 -20.41
CA TYR A 35 -5.70 9.35 -20.30
C TYR A 35 -5.44 7.97 -19.66
N GLY A 36 -5.98 7.75 -18.46
CA GLY A 36 -5.80 6.51 -17.69
C GLY A 36 -4.50 6.39 -16.89
N ILE A 37 -3.66 7.43 -16.81
CA ILE A 37 -2.37 7.41 -16.08
C ILE A 37 -2.37 8.47 -14.98
N THR A 38 -2.18 8.02 -13.74
CA THR A 38 -2.03 8.91 -12.58
C THR A 38 -0.78 9.78 -12.71
N ALA A 39 -0.96 11.10 -12.62
CA ALA A 39 0.11 12.09 -12.55
C ALA A 39 0.99 11.89 -11.29
N LEU A 40 2.17 11.32 -11.47
CA LEU A 40 3.16 11.05 -10.42
C LEU A 40 4.50 11.67 -10.79
N CYS A 41 5.31 12.02 -9.79
CA CYS A 41 6.73 12.33 -10.03
C CYS A 41 7.51 11.03 -10.33
N PRO A 42 8.72 11.10 -10.93
CA PRO A 42 9.52 9.92 -11.27
C PRO A 42 9.76 8.98 -10.08
N ASP A 43 9.99 9.52 -8.89
CA ASP A 43 10.21 8.71 -7.69
C ASP A 43 8.98 7.94 -7.24
N CYS A 44 7.82 8.62 -7.20
CA CYS A 44 6.56 7.98 -6.87
C CYS A 44 6.15 6.96 -7.94
N ARG A 45 6.49 7.19 -9.21
CA ARG A 45 6.28 6.21 -10.27
C ARG A 45 7.13 4.96 -10.07
N ARG A 46 8.43 5.11 -9.80
CA ARG A 46 9.32 3.98 -9.46
C ARG A 46 8.82 3.19 -8.26
N LEU A 47 8.33 3.87 -7.22
CA LEU A 47 7.75 3.22 -6.06
C LEU A 47 6.48 2.43 -6.39
N LEU A 48 5.62 2.98 -7.23
CA LEU A 48 4.40 2.31 -7.70
C LEU A 48 4.74 1.07 -8.52
N ASP A 49 5.58 1.20 -9.54
CA ASP A 49 5.96 0.08 -10.40
C ASP A 49 6.62 -1.05 -9.58
N TYR A 50 7.47 -0.68 -8.61
CA TYR A 50 8.04 -1.63 -7.66
C TYR A 50 6.96 -2.34 -6.84
N ALA A 51 6.01 -1.59 -6.26
CA ALA A 51 4.93 -2.17 -5.46
C ALA A 51 4.05 -3.12 -6.28
N LEU A 52 3.69 -2.74 -7.52
CA LEU A 52 2.87 -3.54 -8.42
C LEU A 52 3.55 -4.88 -8.76
N SER A 53 4.84 -4.86 -9.11
CA SER A 53 5.61 -6.09 -9.38
C SER A 53 5.57 -7.08 -8.20
N ARG A 54 5.53 -6.58 -6.96
CA ARG A 54 5.45 -7.40 -5.75
C ARG A 54 4.04 -7.93 -5.47
N VAL A 55 3.01 -7.17 -5.82
CA VAL A 55 1.60 -7.59 -5.71
C VAL A 55 1.33 -8.73 -6.71
N GLU A 56 1.78 -8.58 -7.96
CA GLU A 56 1.67 -9.60 -9.01
C GLU A 56 2.46 -10.88 -8.67
N GLY A 57 3.65 -10.74 -8.10
CA GLY A 57 4.48 -11.89 -7.69
C GLY A 57 4.08 -12.52 -6.35
N CYS A 58 3.03 -12.06 -5.66
CA CYS A 58 2.78 -12.49 -4.28
C CYS A 58 2.22 -13.93 -4.22
N PRO A 59 2.92 -14.88 -3.55
CA PRO A 59 2.48 -16.28 -3.45
C PRO A 59 1.38 -16.50 -2.41
N ARG A 60 1.12 -15.52 -1.53
CA ARG A 60 0.18 -15.62 -0.40
C ARG A 60 -1.00 -14.68 -0.52
N MET A 61 -1.36 -14.29 -1.74
CA MET A 61 -2.35 -13.26 -1.99
C MET A 61 -3.75 -13.69 -1.53
N ASP A 62 -4.07 -14.96 -1.64
CA ASP A 62 -5.29 -15.59 -1.15
C ASP A 62 -5.43 -15.45 0.39
N ILE A 63 -4.38 -15.84 1.13
CA ILE A 63 -4.42 -15.98 2.59
C ILE A 63 -4.13 -14.67 3.34
N LYS A 64 -3.30 -13.77 2.78
CA LYS A 64 -2.89 -12.56 3.50
C LYS A 64 -4.02 -11.54 3.55
N SER A 65 -4.23 -10.88 4.69
CA SER A 65 -5.20 -9.78 4.78
C SER A 65 -4.63 -8.47 4.22
N PHE A 66 -3.43 -8.08 4.64
CA PHE A 66 -2.72 -6.89 4.17
C PHE A 66 -1.20 -7.10 4.12
N CYS A 67 -0.50 -6.34 3.28
CA CYS A 67 0.96 -6.39 3.17
C CYS A 67 1.67 -5.92 4.46
N SER A 68 1.06 -5.03 5.24
CA SER A 68 1.61 -4.49 6.50
C SER A 68 1.83 -5.55 7.58
N VAL A 69 0.96 -6.57 7.61
CA VAL A 69 0.96 -7.66 8.60
C VAL A 69 1.51 -8.97 8.03
N CYS A 70 2.01 -8.96 6.80
CA CYS A 70 2.59 -10.14 6.19
C CYS A 70 3.90 -10.52 6.91
N PRO A 71 4.08 -11.77 7.36
CA PRO A 71 5.32 -12.23 7.98
C PRO A 71 6.47 -12.29 6.98
N VAL A 72 6.18 -12.37 5.67
CA VAL A 72 7.21 -12.38 4.61
C VAL A 72 7.67 -10.95 4.31
N HIS A 73 8.97 -10.72 4.44
CA HIS A 73 9.60 -9.46 4.06
C HIS A 73 9.97 -9.46 2.57
N CYS A 74 9.00 -9.11 1.72
CA CYS A 74 9.20 -9.05 0.26
C CYS A 74 9.74 -7.69 -0.24
N TYR A 75 9.71 -6.66 0.60
CA TYR A 75 10.20 -5.32 0.24
C TYR A 75 11.64 -5.13 0.73
N SER A 76 12.49 -4.50 -0.10
CA SER A 76 13.79 -4.03 0.34
C SER A 76 13.63 -3.01 1.48
N LYS A 77 14.67 -2.86 2.31
CA LYS A 77 14.62 -1.97 3.49
C LYS A 77 14.24 -0.53 3.10
N ASP A 78 14.84 0.00 2.03
CA ASP A 78 14.57 1.35 1.52
C ASP A 78 13.15 1.51 0.97
N MET A 79 12.70 0.58 0.11
CA MET A 79 11.34 0.62 -0.44
C MET A 79 10.29 0.45 0.66
N ARG A 80 10.57 -0.38 1.67
CA ARG A 80 9.69 -0.54 2.83
C ARG A 80 9.59 0.72 3.67
N ALA A 81 10.66 1.49 3.81
CA ALA A 81 10.61 2.80 4.47
C ALA A 81 9.73 3.77 3.68
N GLN A 82 9.93 3.86 2.37
CA GLN A 82 9.14 4.73 1.50
C GLN A 82 7.65 4.37 1.51
N VAL A 83 7.30 3.08 1.37
CA VAL A 83 5.88 2.65 1.44
C VAL A 83 5.29 2.96 2.81
N ARG A 84 6.06 2.84 3.90
CA ARG A 84 5.57 3.20 5.24
C ARG A 84 5.26 4.69 5.36
N ASP A 85 6.08 5.54 4.76
CA ASP A 85 5.82 6.99 4.72
C ASP A 85 4.58 7.31 3.89
N VAL A 86 4.40 6.62 2.75
CA VAL A 86 3.16 6.69 1.97
C VAL A 86 1.97 6.28 2.84
N MET A 87 1.99 5.08 3.45
CA MET A 87 0.90 4.58 4.30
C MET A 87 0.58 5.54 5.46
N ARG A 88 1.60 6.11 6.12
CA ARG A 88 1.43 7.06 7.23
C ARG A 88 0.77 8.35 6.78
N TYR A 89 1.08 8.82 5.57
CA TYR A 89 0.53 10.07 5.05
C TYR A 89 -0.84 9.88 4.39
N SER A 90 -0.96 8.90 3.50
CA SER A 90 -2.16 8.68 2.71
C SER A 90 -3.21 7.86 3.45
N GLY A 91 -2.83 7.00 4.42
CA GLY A 91 -3.77 6.17 5.19
C GLY A 91 -4.93 6.97 5.80
N PRO A 92 -4.68 7.98 6.65
CA PRO A 92 -5.75 8.82 7.22
C PRO A 92 -6.55 9.58 6.15
N ARG A 93 -5.91 9.96 5.04
CA ARG A 93 -6.53 10.70 3.93
C ARG A 93 -7.38 9.80 3.02
N MET A 94 -7.08 8.51 3.00
CA MET A 94 -7.82 7.50 2.26
C MET A 94 -9.17 7.17 2.91
N LEU A 95 -9.40 7.59 4.16
CA LEU A 95 -10.70 7.50 4.82
C LEU A 95 -11.81 8.21 4.03
N LEU A 96 -11.47 9.28 3.30
CA LEU A 96 -12.43 10.02 2.47
C LEU A 96 -12.85 9.27 1.19
N HIS A 97 -12.04 8.31 0.74
CA HIS A 97 -12.27 7.56 -0.50
C HIS A 97 -12.75 6.12 -0.20
N HIS A 98 -12.08 5.46 0.74
CA HIS A 98 -12.32 4.07 1.13
C HIS A 98 -12.40 3.95 2.66
N PRO A 99 -13.47 4.46 3.29
CA PRO A 99 -13.57 4.53 4.75
C PRO A 99 -13.51 3.15 5.41
N LEU A 100 -14.30 2.19 4.92
CA LEU A 100 -14.38 0.84 5.48
C LEU A 100 -13.05 0.08 5.36
N THR A 101 -12.39 0.16 4.20
CA THR A 101 -11.10 -0.51 3.96
C THR A 101 -10.00 0.06 4.85
N THR A 102 -9.97 1.39 5.00
CA THR A 102 -8.99 2.09 5.84
C THR A 102 -9.17 1.72 7.32
N LEU A 103 -10.40 1.76 7.83
CA LEU A 103 -10.70 1.37 9.22
C LEU A 103 -10.36 -0.10 9.49
N ARG A 104 -10.70 -1.00 8.55
CA ARG A 104 -10.33 -2.42 8.63
C ARG A 104 -8.80 -2.59 8.67
N HIS A 105 -8.07 -1.87 7.83
CA HIS A 105 -6.61 -1.91 7.80
C HIS A 105 -6.01 -1.42 9.12
N MET A 106 -6.48 -0.28 9.65
CA MET A 106 -6.05 0.26 10.93
C MET A 106 -6.32 -0.71 12.08
N TRP A 107 -7.49 -1.35 12.10
CA TRP A 107 -7.82 -2.37 13.10
C TRP A 107 -6.87 -3.56 12.99
N ILE A 108 -6.71 -4.14 11.80
CA ILE A 108 -5.85 -5.31 11.61
C ILE A 108 -4.38 -5.00 11.98
N ASP A 109 -3.86 -3.85 11.57
CA ASP A 109 -2.51 -3.39 11.93
C ASP A 109 -2.37 -3.16 13.44
N PHE A 110 -3.36 -2.55 14.09
CA PHE A 110 -3.38 -2.35 15.54
C PHE A 110 -3.41 -3.68 16.31
N ASN A 111 -4.25 -4.63 15.87
CA ASN A 111 -4.34 -5.96 16.46
C ASN A 111 -3.05 -6.75 16.26
N ALA A 112 -2.43 -6.66 15.08
CA ALA A 112 -1.16 -7.31 14.76
C ALA A 112 -0.03 -6.80 15.67
N ARG A 113 0.12 -5.48 15.82
CA ARG A 113 1.09 -4.87 16.76
C ARG A 113 0.81 -5.27 18.22
N ARG A 114 -0.47 -5.36 18.61
CA ARG A 114 -0.86 -5.79 19.96
C ARG A 114 -0.52 -7.26 20.22
N ARG A 115 -0.62 -8.12 19.20
CA ARG A 115 -0.23 -9.55 19.26
C ARG A 115 1.30 -9.72 19.30
N GLU A 116 2.03 -8.93 18.52
CA GLU A 116 3.50 -8.87 18.54
C GLU A 116 4.02 -8.49 19.92
N LYS A 117 3.45 -7.45 20.56
CA LYS A 117 3.77 -7.06 21.95
C LYS A 117 3.49 -8.15 22.99
N LYS A 118 2.57 -9.08 22.68
CA LYS A 118 2.24 -10.23 23.53
C LYS A 118 3.04 -11.49 23.17
N GLY A 119 3.97 -11.41 22.22
CA GLY A 119 4.77 -12.56 21.77
C GLY A 119 3.99 -13.62 21.00
N VAL A 120 2.79 -13.31 20.50
CA VAL A 120 1.95 -14.29 19.78
C VAL A 120 2.31 -14.27 18.28
N PRO A 121 2.72 -15.40 17.68
CA PRO A 121 3.10 -15.45 16.27
C PRO A 121 1.94 -15.10 15.34
N HIS A 122 2.26 -14.44 14.22
CA HIS A 122 1.30 -14.12 13.17
C HIS A 122 0.98 -15.41 12.39
N ALA A 123 -0.23 -15.93 12.59
CA ALA A 123 -0.81 -17.01 11.77
C ALA A 123 -1.23 -16.47 10.40
#